data_AF-A0A2H9P4X4-F1
#
_entry.id   AF-A0A2H9P4X4-F1
#
_cell.length_a   1.000
_cell.length_b   1.000
_cell.length_c   1.000
_cell.angle_alpha   90.00
_cell.angle_beta   90.00
_cell.angle_gamma   90.00
#
_symmetry.space_group_name_H-M   'P 1'
#
loop_
_entity.id
_entity.type
_entity.pdbx_description
1 polymer ?
#
loop_
_entity_poly.entity_id
_entity_poly.type
_entity_poly.pdbx_seq_one_letter_code
_entity_poly.pdbx_strand_id
1 'polypeptide(L)' 'MPFKIQYKFQDDPQTYHCVVSYAQYRNFCGLPIIRECKIIRGNQTTTKQNLDEIQKALDLAYQKDTSHIRKLAENT' A
#
# COMPACT_ATOMS: atom_id res chain seq x y z
N MET A 1 -3.45 -3.58 15.06
CA MET A 1 -4.14 -4.60 14.25
C MET A 1 -4.29 -4.10 12.82
N PRO A 2 -3.94 -4.91 11.81
CA PRO A 2 -4.15 -4.58 10.41
C PRO A 2 -5.65 -4.69 10.03
N PHE A 3 -6.08 -3.92 9.04
CA PHE A 3 -7.46 -3.89 8.56
C PHE A 3 -7.52 -3.65 7.05
N LYS A 4 -8.61 -4.09 6.43
CA LYS A 4 -8.83 -3.95 4.99
C LYS A 4 -9.33 -2.54 4.66
N ILE A 5 -8.76 -1.96 3.61
CA ILE A 5 -9.17 -0.69 3.04
C ILE A 5 -9.54 -0.88 1.58
N GLN A 6 -10.34 0.04 1.08
CA GLN A 6 -10.64 0.20 -0.34
C GLN A 6 -10.12 1.55 -0.80
N TYR A 7 -9.55 1.59 -2.00
CA TYR A 7 -9.05 2.81 -2.59
C TYR A 7 -9.25 2.86 -4.10
N LYS A 8 -9.10 4.07 -4.65
CA LYS A 8 -9.08 4.35 -6.10
C LYS A 8 -7.96 5.32 -6.42
N PHE A 9 -7.33 5.14 -7.56
CA PHE A 9 -6.40 6.12 -8.11
C PHE A 9 -7.17 7.24 -8.83
N GLN A 10 -6.53 8.39 -9.05
CA GLN A 10 -7.14 9.51 -9.76
C GLN A 10 -7.45 9.18 -11.22
N ASP A 11 -6.52 8.53 -11.90
CA ASP A 11 -6.58 8.24 -13.34
C ASP A 11 -7.13 6.85 -13.66
N ASP A 12 -7.56 6.10 -12.64
CA ASP A 12 -8.07 4.74 -12.80
C ASP A 12 -9.47 4.61 -12.20
N PRO A 13 -10.50 4.25 -12.99
CA PRO A 13 -11.84 4.00 -12.46
C PRO A 13 -11.90 2.73 -11.58
N GLN A 14 -10.90 1.85 -11.67
CA GLN A 14 -10.87 0.60 -10.94
C GLN A 14 -10.75 0.81 -9.43
N THR A 15 -11.44 -0.05 -8.70
CA THR A 15 -11.42 -0.09 -7.24
C THR A 15 -10.49 -1.18 -6.76
N TYR A 16 -9.61 -0.83 -5.83
CA TYR A 16 -8.64 -1.74 -5.25
C TYR A 16 -8.87 -1.94 -3.76
N HIS A 17 -8.28 -3.02 -3.24
CA HIS A 17 -8.32 -3.33 -1.83
C HIS A 17 -6.94 -3.77 -1.35
N CYS A 18 -6.56 -3.36 -0.15
CA CYS A 18 -5.37 -3.86 0.52
C CYS A 18 -5.58 -3.91 2.03
N VAL A 19 -4.67 -4.56 2.73
CA VAL A 19 -4.68 -4.65 4.19
C VAL A 19 -3.49 -3.88 4.73
N VAL A 20 -3.77 -2.99 5.69
CA VAL A 20 -2.78 -2.02 6.20
C VAL A 20 -2.93 -1.86 7.71
N SER A 21 -1.85 -1.46 8.36
CA SER A 21 -1.91 -0.88 9.71
C SER A 21 -2.50 0.54 9.67
N TYR A 22 -2.87 1.08 10.83
CA TYR A 22 -3.37 2.45 10.91
C TYR A 22 -2.35 3.49 10.43
N ALA A 23 -1.06 3.31 10.75
CA ALA A 23 0.01 4.20 10.29
C ALA A 23 0.17 4.15 8.77
N GLN A 24 0.18 2.94 8.19
CA GLN A 24 0.23 2.77 6.73
C GLN A 24 -1.01 3.35 6.05
N TYR A 25 -2.20 3.18 6.61
CA TYR A 25 -3.44 3.80 6.11
C TYR A 25 -3.31 5.32 6.01
N ARG A 26 -2.83 5.98 7.07
CA ARG A 26 -2.64 7.43 7.10
C ARG A 26 -1.68 7.90 6.02
N ASN A 27 -0.56 7.21 5.85
CA ASN A 27 0.44 7.55 4.83
C ASN A 27 -0.10 7.30 3.41
N PHE A 28 -0.73 6.15 3.20
CA PHE A 28 -1.26 5.72 1.91
C PHE A 28 -2.37 6.65 1.40
N CYS A 29 -3.35 7.00 2.25
CA CYS A 29 -4.42 7.91 1.83
C CYS A 29 -3.95 9.36 1.63
N GLY A 30 -2.73 9.71 2.06
CA GLY A 30 -2.12 11.01 1.82
C GLY A 30 -1.39 11.11 0.47
N LEU A 31 -1.27 10.02 -0.27
CA LEU A 31 -0.57 10.02 -1.56
C LEU A 31 -1.40 10.81 -2.61
N PRO A 32 -0.78 11.71 -3.41
CA PRO A 32 -1.50 12.54 -4.38
C PRO A 32 -2.26 11.73 -5.44
N ILE A 33 -1.75 10.54 -5.78
CA ILE A 33 -2.36 9.66 -6.78
C ILE A 33 -3.65 9.00 -6.27
N ILE A 34 -3.91 9.02 -4.96
CA ILE A 34 -5.10 8.41 -4.36
C ILE A 34 -6.25 9.41 -4.39
N ARG A 35 -7.34 9.01 -5.05
CA ARG A 35 -8.58 9.80 -5.14
C ARG A 35 -9.54 9.51 -3.99
N GLU A 36 -9.71 8.23 -3.68
CA GLU A 36 -10.61 7.77 -2.62
C GLU A 36 -9.90 6.73 -1.77
N CYS A 37 -10.11 6.76 -0.45
CA CYS A 37 -9.49 5.85 0.49
C CYS A 37 -10.41 5.64 1.71
N LYS A 38 -10.96 4.44 1.89
CA LYS A 38 -11.93 4.14 2.95
C LYS A 38 -11.64 2.83 3.67
N ILE A 39 -11.86 2.80 4.97
CA ILE A 39 -11.77 1.59 5.78
C ILE A 39 -13.03 0.76 5.54
N ILE A 40 -12.87 -0.51 5.17
CA ILE A 40 -14.00 -1.44 5.08
C ILE A 40 -14.16 -2.13 6.44
N ARG A 41 -15.22 -1.80 7.16
CA ARG A 41 -15.71 -2.61 8.28
C ARG A 41 -16.57 -3.74 7.72
N GLY A 42 -15.95 -4.87 7.39
CA GLY A 42 -16.62 -6.07 6.92
C GLY A 42 -15.93 -7.30 7.49
N ASN A 43 -16.73 -8.27 7.95
CA ASN A 43 -16.33 -9.46 8.71
C ASN A 43 -14.98 -10.05 8.30
N GLN A 44 -14.15 -10.30 9.31
CA GLN A 44 -12.76 -10.74 9.23
C GLN A 44 -12.60 -12.09 8.51
N THR A 45 -12.63 -12.10 7.18
CA THR A 45 -12.11 -13.19 6.36
C THR A 45 -11.03 -12.63 5.43
N THR A 46 -10.00 -12.06 6.04
CA THR A 46 -8.73 -11.85 5.33
C THR A 46 -8.00 -13.18 5.33
N THR A 47 -8.12 -13.96 4.27
CA THR A 47 -7.35 -15.19 4.09
C THR A 47 -5.86 -14.85 4.12
N LYS A 48 -5.07 -15.53 4.95
CA LYS A 48 -3.61 -15.32 5.12
C LYS A 48 -2.85 -15.18 3.79
N GLN A 49 -3.29 -15.89 2.76
CA GLN A 49 -2.70 -15.87 1.42
C GLN A 49 -2.66 -14.47 0.79
N ASN A 50 -3.71 -13.65 0.98
CA ASN A 50 -3.74 -12.29 0.42
C ASN A 50 -2.80 -11.33 1.16
N LEU A 51 -2.47 -11.59 2.42
CA LEU A 51 -1.55 -10.75 3.19
C LEU A 51 -0.11 -10.96 2.73
N ASP A 52 0.28 -12.21 2.49
CA ASP A 52 1.64 -12.57 2.10
C ASP A 52 2.00 -11.99 0.71
N GLU A 53 1.08 -12.04 -0.24
CA GLU A 53 1.31 -11.48 -1.58
C GLU A 53 1.44 -9.96 -1.58
N ILE A 54 0.62 -9.26 -0.78
CA ILE A 54 0.69 -7.80 -0.66
C ILE A 54 1.96 -7.38 0.08
N GLN A 55 2.33 -8.08 1.16
CA GLN A 55 3.58 -7.80 1.89
C GLN A 55 4.78 -7.99 0.96
N LYS A 56 4.79 -9.07 0.17
CA LYS A 56 5.85 -9.33 -0.82
C LYS A 56 5.93 -8.24 -1.89
N ALA A 57 4.80 -7.77 -2.40
CA ALA A 57 4.77 -6.68 -3.38
C ALA A 57 5.29 -5.36 -2.79
N LEU A 58 4.95 -5.07 -1.53
CA LEU A 58 5.41 -3.88 -0.83
C LEU A 58 6.92 -3.94 -0.53
N ASP A 59 7.42 -5.11 -0.09
CA ASP A 59 8.85 -5.33 0.16
C ASP A 59 9.67 -5.17 -1.12
N LEU A 60 9.16 -5.66 -2.26
CA LEU A 60 9.81 -5.49 -3.56
C LEU A 60 9.87 -4.02 -4.00
N ALA A 61 8.80 -3.26 -3.78
CA ALA A 61 8.80 -1.82 -4.07
C ALA A 61 9.82 -1.07 -3.20
N TYR A 62 9.86 -1.39 -1.90
CA TYR A 62 10.81 -0.80 -0.95
C TYR A 62 12.27 -1.12 -1.30
N GLN A 63 12.56 -2.36 -1.71
CA GLN A 63 13.89 -2.76 -2.20
C GLN A 63 14.30 -2.00 -3.47
N LYS A 64 13.36 -1.77 -4.41
CA LYS A 64 13.65 -0.97 -5.61
C LYS A 64 13.93 0.49 -5.26
N ASP A 65 13.16 1.11 -4.38
CA ASP A 65 13.38 2.51 -3.97
C ASP A 65 14.72 2.69 -3.24
N THR A 66 15.06 1.79 -2.32
CA THR A 66 16.35 1.84 -1.61
C THR A 66 17.55 1.64 -2.55
N SER A 67 17.42 0.83 -3.60
CA SER A 67 18.48 0.68 -4.61
C SER A 67 18.72 1.97 -5.42
N HIS A 68 17.68 2.76 -5.65
CA HIS A 68 17.79 4.07 -6.31
C HIS A 68 18.39 5.13 -5.38
N ILE A 69 17.99 5.16 -4.11
CA ILE A 69 18.55 6.09 -3.10
C ILE A 69 20.05 5.87 -2.92
N ARG A 70 20.51 4.61 -2.91
CA ARG A 70 21.91 4.27 -2.70
C ARG A 70 22.83 4.72 -3.85
N LYS A 71 22.34 4.70 -5.09
CA LYS A 71 23.08 5.21 -6.28
C LYS A 71 23.24 6.74 -6.31
N LEU A 72 22.40 7.49 -5.59
CA LEU A 72 22.53 8.94 -5.46
C LEU A 72 23.60 9.32 -4.44
N ALA A 73 23.76 8.55 -3.36
CA ALA A 73 24.78 8.78 -2.34
C ALA A 73 26.22 8.47 -2.80
N GLU A 74 26.39 7.55 -3.75
CA GLU A 74 27.71 7.16 -4.29
C GLU A 74 28.27 8.11 -5.37
N ASN A 75 27.49 9.13 -5.79
CA ASN A 75 27.91 10.14 -6.79
C ASN A 75 28.11 11.56 -6.21
N THR A 76 28.34 11.67 -4.89
CA THR A 76 28.74 12.91 -4.20
C THR A 76 30.05 12.69 -3.47
#